data_AF-A0A3N1HQ32-F1
#
_entry.id   AF-A0A3N1HQ32-F1
#
_cell.length_a   1.000
_cell.length_b   1.000
_cell.length_c   1.000
_cell.angle_alpha   90.00
_cell.angle_beta   90.00
_cell.angle_gamma   90.00
#
_symmetry.space_group_name_H-M   'P 1'
#
loop_
_entity.id
_entity.type
_entity.pdbx_description
1 polymer ?
#
loop_
_entity_poly.entity_id
_entity_poly.type
_entity_poly.pdbx_seq_one_letter_code
_entity_poly.pdbx_strand_id
1 'polypeptide(L)'
;MSVTSGGTHVLRARLGPVWRDANIRSGPSLDSPVLRVVLPDPAVDHACEGWSGGDEVVEDQHPDGVITSSVWFRLADGGWSSAVNFEPVTVTGLLAHAVSVAAPGQPSAQS
;
A
#
# COMPACT_ATOMS: atom_id res chain seq x y z
N MET A 1 -10.15 -9.95 -17.51
CA MET A 1 -10.51 -9.78 -16.09
C MET A 1 -10.33 -8.31 -15.78
N SER A 2 -11.43 -7.56 -15.66
CA SER A 2 -11.36 -6.12 -15.40
C SER A 2 -11.00 -5.91 -13.94
N VAL A 3 -9.80 -5.41 -13.68
CA VAL A 3 -9.42 -4.91 -12.36
C VAL A 3 -10.28 -3.66 -12.17
N THR A 4 -11.34 -3.75 -11.38
CA THR A 4 -12.02 -2.56 -10.87
C THR A 4 -10.93 -1.73 -10.23
N SER A 5 -10.62 -0.56 -10.80
CA SER A 5 -9.87 0.49 -10.11
C SER A 5 -10.65 0.80 -8.83
N GLY A 6 -10.29 0.12 -7.75
CA GLY A 6 -10.76 0.44 -6.42
C GLY A 6 -10.32 1.86 -6.15
N GLY A 7 -11.27 2.73 -5.78
CA GLY A 7 -10.97 4.13 -5.52
C GLY A 7 -9.84 4.29 -4.52
N THR A 8 -9.16 5.43 -4.54
CA THR A 8 -8.19 5.75 -3.51
C THR A 8 -8.90 6.01 -2.18
N HIS A 9 -8.47 5.32 -1.13
CA HIS A 9 -8.96 5.47 0.24
C HIS A 9 -8.04 6.42 1.00
N VAL A 10 -8.61 7.28 1.86
CA VAL A 10 -7.81 8.16 2.70
C VAL A 10 -7.33 7.38 3.92
N LEU A 11 -6.02 7.47 4.18
CA LEU A 11 -5.38 6.86 5.33
C LEU A 11 -4.17 7.70 5.71
N ARG A 12 -4.36 8.62 6.66
CA ARG A 12 -3.27 9.40 7.24
C ARG A 12 -2.70 8.64 8.42
N ALA A 13 -1.65 7.87 8.16
CA ALA A 13 -1.07 6.97 9.13
C ALA A 13 0.45 6.91 9.01
N ARG A 14 1.06 6.35 10.04
CA ARG A 14 2.45 5.93 10.06
C ARG A 14 2.50 4.42 9.83
N LEU A 15 3.18 3.99 8.77
CA LEU A 15 3.26 2.58 8.38
C LEU A 15 4.32 1.81 9.16
N GLY A 16 5.23 2.51 9.84
CA GLY A 16 6.42 1.93 10.42
C GLY A 16 7.55 1.75 9.40
N PRO A 17 8.62 1.06 9.79
CA PRO A 17 9.73 0.74 8.92
C PRO A 17 9.32 -0.30 7.88
N VAL A 18 10.02 -0.30 6.74
CA VAL A 18 10.00 -1.46 5.85
C VAL A 18 10.85 -2.56 6.45
N TRP A 19 10.38 -3.80 6.41
CA TRP A 19 11.12 -4.95 6.96
C TRP A 19 12.11 -5.55 5.93
N ARG A 20 11.98 -5.16 4.66
CA ARG A 20 12.89 -5.50 3.54
C ARG A 20 13.02 -4.34 2.55
N ASP A 21 13.91 -4.51 1.58
CA ASP A 21 14.07 -3.59 0.46
C ASP A 21 12.73 -3.39 -0.27
N ALA A 22 12.31 -2.13 -0.35
CA ALA A 22 11.02 -1.71 -0.89
C ALA A 22 11.20 -0.87 -2.16
N ASN A 23 10.68 -1.38 -3.27
CA ASN A 23 10.58 -0.61 -4.51
C ASN A 23 9.41 0.37 -4.40
N ILE A 24 9.71 1.67 -4.39
CA ILE A 24 8.71 2.72 -4.45
C ILE A 24 8.43 3.04 -5.91
N ARG A 25 7.17 2.91 -6.34
CA ARG A 25 6.76 2.99 -7.74
C ARG A 25 5.93 4.23 -8.02
N SER A 26 5.79 4.60 -9.29
CA SER A 26 4.94 5.72 -9.71
C SER A 26 3.45 5.43 -9.60
N GLY A 27 3.05 4.16 -9.50
CA GLY A 27 1.67 3.71 -9.37
C GLY A 27 1.54 2.39 -8.58
N PRO A 28 0.32 2.01 -8.17
CA PRO A 28 0.04 0.78 -7.42
C PRO A 28 0.04 -0.46 -8.34
N SER A 29 1.15 -0.70 -9.03
CA SER A 29 1.29 -1.78 -10.00
C SER A 29 2.75 -2.23 -10.13
N LEU A 30 2.97 -3.52 -10.39
CA LEU A 30 4.30 -4.09 -10.63
C LEU A 30 4.92 -3.61 -11.95
N ASP A 31 4.08 -3.18 -12.91
CA ASP A 31 4.52 -2.62 -14.18
C ASP A 31 4.86 -1.12 -14.08
N SER A 32 4.48 -0.47 -12.98
CA SER A 32 4.80 0.95 -12.77
C SER A 32 6.31 1.14 -12.53
N PRO A 33 6.95 2.13 -13.18
CA PRO A 33 8.37 2.45 -12.97
C PRO A 33 8.74 2.59 -11.50
N VAL A 34 9.89 2.02 -11.13
CA VAL A 34 10.51 2.23 -9.81
C VAL A 34 11.12 3.62 -9.77
N LEU A 35 10.68 4.44 -8.82
CA LEU A 35 11.18 5.79 -8.58
C LEU A 35 12.41 5.79 -7.67
N ARG A 36 12.39 4.93 -6.64
CA ARG A 36 13.49 4.74 -5.68
C ARG A 36 13.35 3.40 -4.96
N VAL A 37 14.46 2.95 -4.37
CA VAL A 37 14.50 1.80 -3.45
C VAL A 37 14.72 2.33 -2.05
N VAL A 38 13.92 1.86 -1.09
CA VAL A 38 14.08 2.13 0.34
C VAL A 38 14.59 0.85 1.00
N LEU A 39 15.65 0.97 1.79
CA LEU A 39 16.21 -0.16 2.55
C LEU A 39 15.62 -0.20 3.96
N PRO A 40 15.61 -1.38 4.63
CA PRO A 40 15.20 -1.50 6.02
C PRO A 40 15.99 -0.59 6.94
N ASP A 41 15.27 0.24 7.69
CA ASP A 41 15.82 1.02 8.78
C ASP A 41 14.77 1.11 9.90
N PRO A 42 15.00 0.48 11.07
CA PRO A 42 14.04 0.47 12.17
C PRO A 42 13.78 1.86 12.77
N ALA A 43 14.61 2.86 12.47
CA ALA A 43 14.42 4.24 12.91
C ALA A 43 13.56 5.07 11.95
N VAL A 44 13.25 4.57 10.75
CA VAL A 44 12.52 5.30 9.73
C VAL A 44 11.06 4.85 9.70
N ASP A 45 10.16 5.81 9.76
CA ASP A 45 8.72 5.58 9.71
C ASP A 45 8.09 6.31 8.52
N HIS A 46 7.41 5.55 7.67
CA HIS A 46 6.83 6.08 6.43
C HIS A 46 5.43 6.63 6.67
N ALA A 47 5.25 7.92 6.36
CA ALA A 47 3.93 8.53 6.34
C ALA A 47 3.14 8.09 5.10
N CYS A 48 1.90 7.68 5.32
CA CYS A 48 0.93 7.34 4.30
C CYS A 48 -0.15 8.44 4.24
N GLU A 49 -0.61 8.75 3.03
CA GLU A 49 -1.76 9.63 2.82
C GLU A 49 -3.03 8.89 2.38
N GLY A 50 -2.86 7.69 1.82
CA GLY A 50 -3.96 6.86 1.36
C GLY A 50 -3.50 5.50 0.88
N TRP A 51 -4.47 4.65 0.54
CA TRP A 51 -4.19 3.36 -0.07
C TRP A 51 -5.13 3.09 -1.24
N SER A 52 -4.75 2.15 -2.08
CA SER A 52 -5.53 1.68 -3.21
C SER A 52 -5.35 0.18 -3.38
N GLY A 53 -6.34 -0.47 -3.99
CA GLY A 53 -6.11 -1.76 -4.63
C GLY A 53 -5.17 -1.58 -5.83
N GLY A 54 -4.36 -2.60 -6.10
CA GLY A 54 -3.41 -2.65 -7.20
C GLY A 54 -3.01 -4.08 -7.54
N ASP A 55 -1.88 -4.26 -8.23
CA ASP A 55 -1.38 -5.60 -8.54
C ASP A 55 -1.07 -6.37 -7.26
N GLU A 56 -1.43 -7.66 -7.23
CA GLU A 56 -1.11 -8.53 -6.11
C GLU A 56 0.40 -8.77 -6.05
N VAL A 57 0.97 -8.58 -4.87
CA VAL A 57 2.37 -8.89 -4.58
C VAL A 57 2.38 -10.08 -3.63
N VAL A 58 3.17 -11.08 -3.99
CA VAL A 58 3.46 -12.24 -3.16
C VAL A 58 4.88 -12.10 -2.65
N GLU A 59 5.02 -12.22 -1.34
CA GLU A 59 6.28 -12.23 -0.63
C GLU A 59 6.46 -13.58 0.06
N ASP A 60 7.53 -14.30 -0.27
CA ASP A 60 7.80 -15.64 0.24
C ASP A 60 9.01 -15.72 1.20
N GLN A 61 9.68 -14.59 1.48
CA GLN A 61 10.86 -14.54 2.34
C GLN A 61 10.60 -13.89 3.71
N HIS A 62 9.35 -13.55 4.02
CA HIS A 62 9.04 -13.04 5.36
C HIS A 62 9.20 -14.14 6.42
N PRO A 63 9.76 -13.84 7.61
CA PRO A 63 10.04 -14.86 8.65
C PRO A 63 8.82 -15.67 9.10
N ASP A 64 7.64 -15.06 9.09
CA ASP A 64 6.37 -15.71 9.48
C ASP A 64 5.66 -16.44 8.33
N GLY A 65 6.29 -16.55 7.16
CA GLY A 65 5.77 -17.27 5.99
C GLY A 65 5.34 -16.35 4.85
N VAL A 66 4.52 -16.88 3.94
CA VAL A 66 4.13 -16.16 2.72
C VAL A 66 3.11 -15.06 3.04
N ILE A 67 3.40 -13.82 2.63
CA ILE A 67 2.48 -12.69 2.70
C ILE A 67 2.03 -12.36 1.28
N THR A 68 0.72 -12.25 1.09
CA THR A 68 0.14 -11.81 -0.18
C THR A 68 -0.72 -10.58 0.06
N SER A 69 -0.57 -9.56 -0.78
CA SER A 69 -1.43 -8.37 -0.71
C SER A 69 -1.59 -7.69 -2.06
N SER A 70 -2.83 -7.28 -2.36
CA SER A 70 -3.17 -6.36 -3.44
C SER A 70 -3.30 -4.90 -2.97
N VAL A 71 -2.94 -4.62 -1.71
CA VAL A 71 -3.00 -3.27 -1.14
C VAL A 71 -1.69 -2.52 -1.38
N TRP A 72 -1.83 -1.28 -1.84
CA TRP A 72 -0.72 -0.36 -2.06
C TRP A 72 -0.93 0.94 -1.30
N PHE A 73 0.10 1.37 -0.57
CA PHE A 73 0.10 2.63 0.15
C PHE A 73 0.71 3.75 -0.70
N ARG A 74 0.02 4.89 -0.74
CA ARG A 74 0.54 6.13 -1.28
C ARG A 74 1.32 6.86 -0.19
N LEU A 75 2.62 7.00 -0.40
CA LEU A 75 3.50 7.62 0.58
C LEU A 75 3.43 9.14 0.49
N ALA A 76 3.53 9.83 1.62
CA ALA A 76 3.47 11.30 1.68
C ALA A 76 4.68 11.98 1.04
N ASP A 77 5.82 11.27 0.95
CA ASP A 77 7.02 11.70 0.22
C ASP A 77 6.96 11.31 -1.28
N GLY A 78 5.83 10.76 -1.74
CA GLY A 78 5.55 10.45 -3.12
C GLY A 78 5.82 8.99 -3.50
N GLY A 79 5.03 8.51 -4.46
CA GLY A 79 5.07 7.16 -4.97
C GLY A 79 4.23 6.17 -4.14
N TRP A 80 4.32 4.91 -4.54
CA TRP A 80 3.52 3.81 -4.03
C TRP A 80 4.39 2.67 -3.56
N SER A 81 4.06 2.10 -2.41
CA SER A 81 4.68 0.90 -1.87
C SER A 81 3.63 -0.18 -1.67
N SER A 82 3.95 -1.43 -2.01
CA SER A 82 3.08 -2.56 -1.66
C SER A 82 3.02 -2.73 -0.14
N ALA A 83 1.85 -3.09 0.37
CA ALA A 83 1.65 -3.33 1.79
C ALA A 83 2.53 -4.47 2.32
N VAL A 84 2.95 -5.41 1.47
CA VAL A 84 3.85 -6.51 1.87
C VAL A 84 5.21 -6.02 2.33
N ASN A 85 5.61 -4.78 2.05
CA ASN A 85 6.87 -4.21 2.53
C ASN A 85 6.83 -3.78 4.00
N PHE A 86 5.66 -3.78 4.64
CA PHE A 86 5.45 -3.36 6.02
C PHE A 86 4.97 -4.53 6.87
N GLU A 87 5.16 -4.42 8.19
CA GLU A 87 4.76 -5.45 9.15
C GLU A 87 3.25 -5.79 9.06
N PRO A 88 2.87 -7.07 8.85
CA PRO A 88 1.47 -7.47 8.64
C PRO A 88 0.50 -7.04 9.74
N VAL A 89 0.96 -7.08 11.01
CA VAL A 89 0.16 -6.66 12.16
C VAL A 89 -0.15 -5.17 12.09
N THR A 90 0.84 -4.34 11.74
CA THR A 90 0.67 -2.90 11.55
C THR A 90 -0.29 -2.62 10.41
N VAL A 91 -0.10 -3.26 9.26
CA VAL A 91 -0.98 -3.11 8.08
C VAL A 91 -2.44 -3.45 8.43
N THR A 92 -2.67 -4.58 9.10
CA THR A 92 -4.01 -5.03 9.48
C THR A 92 -4.70 -4.03 10.40
N GLY A 93 -3.99 -3.53 11.41
CA GLY A 93 -4.51 -2.52 12.33
C GLY A 93 -4.86 -1.20 11.62
N LEU A 94 -4.05 -0.76 10.67
CA LEU A 94 -4.28 0.49 9.94
C LEU A 94 -5.47 0.41 8.98
N LEU A 95 -5.59 -0.70 8.24
CA LEU A 95 -6.67 -0.87 7.27
C LEU A 95 -8.05 -1.02 7.94
N ALA A 96 -8.11 -1.53 9.17
CA ALA A 96 -9.34 -1.55 9.96
C ALA A 96 -9.93 -0.14 10.24
N HIS A 97 -9.12 0.91 10.13
CA HIS A 97 -9.51 2.30 10.37
C HIS A 97 -9.61 3.15 9.10
N ALA A 98 -9.35 2.57 7.92
CA ALA A 98 -9.35 3.33 6.68
C ALA A 98 -10.77 3.66 6.20
N VAL A 99 -10.93 4.84 5.59
CA VAL A 99 -12.21 5.30 5.06
C VAL A 99 -12.17 5.34 3.54
N SER A 100 -13.19 4.75 2.91
CA SER A 100 -13.39 4.82 1.46
C SER A 100 -13.85 6.21 1.05
N VAL A 101 -13.14 6.80 0.09
CA VAL A 101 -13.57 8.04 -0.56
C VAL A 101 -13.90 7.70 -2.00
N ALA A 102 -15.14 7.95 -2.40
CA ALA A 102 -15.52 7.83 -3.79
C ALA A 102 -14.70 8.84 -4.62
N ALA A 103 -14.09 8.38 -5.70
CA ALA A 103 -13.49 9.30 -6.66
C ALA A 103 -14.58 10.29 -7.15
N PRO A 104 -14.29 11.60 -7.27
CA PRO A 104 -15.26 12.54 -7.79
C PRO A 104 -15.63 12.12 -9.22
N GLY A 105 -16.81 11.52 -9.39
CA GLY A 105 -17.29 11.02 -10.69
C GLY A 105 -17.99 9.66 -10.69
N GLN A 106 -17.99 8.88 -9.60
CA GLN A 106 -18.79 7.65 -9.53
C GLN A 106 -20.08 7.88 -8.73
N PRO A 107 -21.27 7.59 -9.29
CA PRO A 107 -22.51 7.64 -8.53
C PRO A 107 -22.48 6.56 -7.45
N SER A 108 -22.71 6.98 -6.21
CA SER A 108 -22.89 6.10 -5.06
C SER A 108 -24.04 5.14 -5.36
N ALA A 109 -23.75 3.85 -5.53
CA ALA A 109 -24.80 2.84 -5.51
C ALA A 109 -25.30 2.72 -4.06
N GLN A 110 -26.40 3.43 -3.76
CA GLN A 110 -27.18 3.20 -2.56
C GLN A 110 -27.90 1.86 -2.70
N SER A 111 -27.88 1.09 -1.61
CA SER A 111 -28.49 -0.23 -1.43
C SER A 111 -30.01 -0.23 -1.64
#